data_AF-A0A6A5TNH0-F1
#
_entry.id   AF-A0A6A5TNH0-F1
#
_cell.length_a   1.000
_cell.length_b   1.000
_cell.length_c   1.000
_cell.angle_alpha   90.00
_cell.angle_beta   90.00
_cell.angle_gamma   90.00
#
_symmetry.space_group_name_H-M   'P 1'
#
loop_
_entity.id
_entity.type
_entity.pdbx_description
1 polymer ?
#
loop_
_entity_poly.entity_id
_entity_poly.type
_entity_poly.pdbx_seq_one_letter_code
_entity_poly.pdbx_strand_id
1 'polypeptide(L)'
;MQYFDRLVHDLNNRRDRRSSVSVLLLAYTVAPEAVFPTQLQEASNALLYLLNDCNRSPQDIMITGDSAGGNLALALLSHILHPHPEVPKVSLSAPLRGVFLYSPWVSFSTKHPSYTHNATKDLLDASTLIKWTSMFLGTITSDDEAPVADVANNDTHAEPLLAEPSWWQMLPEVTDEMLIFAGGDEIFVDGIRELGDVLQKSWKEGGGEEQRVKMLVGRREAHIGPIMDVMIGIKEKSESQIAIEGWLMSRLV
;
A
#
# COMPACT_ATOMS: atom_id res chain seq x y z
N MET A 1 -13.52 -9.50 -1.66
CA MET A 1 -13.28 -10.82 -1.04
C MET A 1 -12.84 -11.91 -2.02
N GLN A 2 -13.45 -12.06 -3.20
CA GLN A 2 -13.12 -13.15 -4.15
C GLN A 2 -11.63 -13.21 -4.55
N TYR A 3 -10.98 -12.05 -4.78
CA TYR A 3 -9.56 -11.99 -5.05
C TYR A 3 -8.72 -12.58 -3.92
N PHE A 4 -8.93 -12.15 -2.68
CA PHE A 4 -8.16 -12.63 -1.52
C PHE A 4 -8.42 -14.11 -1.23
N ASP A 5 -9.66 -14.57 -1.38
CA ASP A 5 -9.98 -16.00 -1.24
C ASP A 5 -9.20 -16.84 -2.26
N ARG A 6 -9.22 -16.44 -3.54
CA ARG A 6 -8.44 -17.05 -4.60
C ARG A 6 -6.94 -17.02 -4.30
N LEU A 7 -6.40 -15.86 -3.91
CA LEU A 7 -4.99 -15.69 -3.59
C LEU A 7 -4.57 -16.62 -2.44
N VAL A 8 -5.31 -16.64 -1.33
CA VAL A 8 -5.02 -17.50 -0.18
C VAL A 8 -5.10 -18.97 -0.56
N HIS A 9 -6.11 -19.36 -1.35
CA HIS A 9 -6.24 -20.72 -1.87
C HIS A 9 -5.01 -21.12 -2.71
N ASP A 10 -4.60 -20.26 -3.63
CA ASP A 10 -3.46 -20.50 -4.53
C ASP A 10 -2.14 -20.59 -3.76
N LEU A 11 -1.91 -19.68 -2.79
CA LEU A 11 -0.74 -19.72 -1.91
C LEU A 11 -0.70 -20.98 -1.03
N ASN A 12 -1.87 -21.49 -0.62
CA ASN A 12 -1.98 -22.59 0.33
C ASN A 12 -2.03 -23.99 -0.30
N ASN A 13 -2.41 -24.14 -1.57
CA ASN A 13 -2.62 -25.44 -2.23
C ASN A 13 -1.41 -26.00 -2.99
N ARG A 14 -0.26 -25.36 -2.86
CA ARG A 14 1.00 -25.82 -3.45
C ARG A 14 1.60 -27.00 -2.68
N ARG A 15 2.17 -27.97 -3.41
CA ARG A 15 2.71 -29.23 -2.85
C ARG A 15 4.03 -29.05 -2.10
N ASP A 16 4.77 -27.98 -2.37
CA ASP A 16 6.10 -27.67 -1.83
C ASP A 16 6.05 -26.71 -0.63
N ARG A 17 4.87 -26.38 -0.12
CA ARG A 17 4.68 -25.40 0.95
C ARG A 17 5.30 -25.86 2.27
N ARG A 18 6.08 -24.98 2.93
CA ARG A 18 6.50 -25.18 4.32
C ARG A 18 5.59 -24.49 5.33
N SER A 19 5.02 -23.33 4.96
CA SER A 19 4.17 -22.52 5.85
C SER A 19 2.86 -22.11 5.19
N SER A 20 1.75 -22.13 5.93
CA SER A 20 0.44 -21.63 5.47
C SER A 20 0.27 -20.14 5.68
N VAL A 21 -0.45 -19.48 4.77
CA VAL A 21 -0.86 -18.07 4.93
C VAL A 21 -2.28 -17.98 5.44
N SER A 22 -2.50 -17.03 6.33
CA SER A 22 -3.81 -16.53 6.73
C SER A 22 -3.84 -15.02 6.52
N VAL A 23 -5.02 -14.47 6.25
CA VAL A 23 -5.21 -13.03 6.03
C VAL A 23 -6.07 -12.49 7.16
N LEU A 24 -5.57 -11.45 7.83
CA LEU A 24 -6.36 -10.59 8.70
C LEU A 24 -6.73 -9.35 7.89
N LEU A 25 -8.03 -9.13 7.67
CA LEU A 25 -8.54 -7.92 7.02
C LEU A 25 -8.96 -6.93 8.09
N LEU A 26 -8.32 -5.77 8.11
CA LEU A 26 -8.71 -4.68 8.99
C LEU A 26 -9.88 -3.92 8.36
N ALA A 27 -11.06 -4.02 8.96
CA ALA A 27 -12.19 -3.16 8.65
C ALA A 27 -12.04 -1.82 9.38
N TYR A 28 -11.07 -1.00 8.94
CA TYR A 28 -10.83 0.33 9.50
C TYR A 28 -11.98 1.28 9.14
N THR A 29 -12.19 2.29 9.98
CA THR A 29 -13.22 3.31 9.80
C THR A 29 -12.86 4.20 8.62
N VAL A 30 -13.80 4.40 7.69
CA VAL A 30 -13.57 5.20 6.48
C VAL A 30 -13.98 6.66 6.67
N ALA A 31 -13.47 7.53 5.82
CA ALA A 31 -13.95 8.91 5.72
C ALA A 31 -15.28 8.94 4.93
N PRO A 32 -16.19 9.89 5.23
CA PRO A 32 -16.03 11.01 6.17
C PRO A 32 -16.36 10.69 7.64
N GLU A 33 -16.78 9.46 7.97
CA GLU A 33 -17.15 9.07 9.34
C GLU A 33 -15.98 9.21 10.33
N ALA A 34 -14.76 8.94 9.87
CA ALA A 34 -13.54 9.30 10.58
C ALA A 34 -12.46 9.81 9.62
N VAL A 35 -11.73 10.83 10.07
CA VAL A 35 -10.65 11.48 9.31
C VAL A 35 -9.28 10.95 9.74
N PHE A 36 -8.27 11.16 8.91
CA PHE A 36 -6.88 10.88 9.27
C PHE A 36 -6.50 11.64 10.55
N PRO A 37 -5.80 11.02 11.52
CA PRO A 37 -5.10 9.73 11.48
C PRO A 37 -5.86 8.53 12.04
N THR A 38 -7.21 8.53 12.11
CA THR A 38 -7.98 7.43 12.73
C THR A 38 -7.64 6.06 12.14
N GLN A 39 -7.54 5.98 10.81
CA GLN A 39 -7.20 4.75 10.09
C GLN A 39 -5.82 4.24 10.48
N LEU A 40 -4.86 5.15 10.67
CA LEU A 40 -3.51 4.83 11.13
C LEU A 40 -3.50 4.34 12.58
N GLN A 41 -4.34 4.92 13.46
CA GLN A 41 -4.54 4.41 14.82
C GLN A 41 -5.05 2.96 14.81
N GLU A 42 -6.05 2.67 13.98
CA GLU A 42 -6.62 1.33 13.87
C GLU A 42 -5.61 0.33 13.26
N ALA A 43 -4.84 0.75 12.25
CA ALA A 43 -3.77 -0.07 11.66
C ALA A 43 -2.64 -0.37 12.66
N SER A 44 -2.23 0.63 13.45
CA SER A 44 -1.26 0.44 14.53
C SER A 44 -1.79 -0.54 15.58
N ASN A 45 -3.03 -0.36 16.04
CA ASN A 45 -3.66 -1.27 17.00
C ASN A 45 -3.78 -2.70 16.47
N ALA A 46 -4.10 -2.89 15.19
CA ALA A 46 -4.16 -4.21 14.58
C ALA A 46 -2.79 -4.91 14.57
N LEU A 47 -1.72 -4.18 14.26
CA LEU A 47 -0.36 -4.72 14.32
C LEU A 47 0.06 -5.02 15.76
N LEU A 48 -0.22 -4.12 16.72
CA LEU A 48 0.03 -4.36 18.14
C LEU A 48 -0.71 -5.59 18.67
N TYR A 49 -1.95 -5.81 18.25
CA TYR A 49 -2.72 -7.01 18.60
C TYR A 49 -2.04 -8.29 18.09
N LEU A 50 -1.54 -8.29 16.85
CA LEU A 50 -0.81 -9.44 16.32
C LEU A 50 0.48 -9.71 17.11
N LEU A 51 1.22 -8.65 17.45
CA LEU A 51 2.50 -8.75 18.14
C LEU A 51 2.35 -9.16 19.61
N ASN A 52 1.47 -8.48 20.35
CA ASN A 52 1.39 -8.56 21.81
C ASN A 52 0.37 -9.58 22.30
N ASP A 53 -0.81 -9.62 21.68
CA ASP A 53 -1.91 -10.49 22.14
C ASP A 53 -1.85 -11.86 21.45
N CYS A 54 -1.59 -11.88 20.14
CA CYS A 54 -1.44 -13.13 19.39
C CYS A 54 -0.03 -13.73 19.46
N ASN A 55 0.93 -13.02 20.05
CA ASN A 55 2.34 -13.42 20.17
C ASN A 55 2.95 -13.83 18.82
N ARG A 56 2.62 -13.13 17.72
CA ARG A 56 3.23 -13.36 16.41
C ARG A 56 4.58 -12.66 16.36
N SER A 57 5.58 -13.36 15.84
CA SER A 57 6.84 -12.73 15.49
C SER A 57 6.61 -11.71 14.36
N PRO A 58 7.26 -10.53 14.35
CA PRO A 58 7.23 -9.65 13.18
C PRO A 58 7.61 -10.37 11.88
N GLN A 59 8.54 -11.32 12.00
CA GLN A 59 8.99 -12.17 10.90
C GLN A 59 7.92 -13.15 10.40
N ASP A 60 6.78 -13.30 11.05
CA ASP A 60 5.63 -14.07 10.53
C ASP A 60 4.56 -13.17 9.90
N ILE A 61 4.78 -11.85 9.89
CA ILE A 61 3.81 -10.85 9.46
C ILE A 61 4.30 -10.20 8.17
N MET A 62 3.42 -10.20 7.17
CA MET A 62 3.54 -9.34 5.99
C MET A 62 2.43 -8.29 6.03
N ILE A 63 2.75 -7.07 5.64
CA ILE A 63 1.75 -5.99 5.50
C ILE A 63 1.42 -5.83 4.02
N THR A 64 0.15 -5.69 3.71
CA THR A 64 -0.30 -5.41 2.35
C THR A 64 -1.50 -4.49 2.35
N GLY A 65 -1.63 -3.72 1.27
CA GLY A 65 -2.78 -2.87 1.03
C GLY A 65 -2.82 -2.38 -0.41
N ASP A 66 -4.02 -2.22 -0.94
CA ASP A 66 -4.28 -1.70 -2.26
C ASP A 66 -4.76 -0.24 -2.21
N SER A 67 -4.33 0.59 -3.16
CA SER A 67 -4.84 1.97 -3.28
C SER A 67 -4.70 2.76 -1.97
N ALA A 68 -5.81 3.21 -1.38
CA ALA A 68 -5.84 3.84 -0.05
C ALA A 68 -5.36 2.92 1.09
N GLY A 69 -5.54 1.60 0.97
CA GLY A 69 -4.92 0.62 1.87
C GLY A 69 -3.40 0.55 1.69
N GLY A 70 -2.90 0.76 0.47
CA GLY A 70 -1.46 0.88 0.18
C GLY A 70 -0.88 2.18 0.76
N ASN A 71 -1.63 3.27 0.71
CA ASN A 71 -1.34 4.51 1.44
C ASN A 71 -1.25 4.23 2.95
N LEU A 72 -2.26 3.57 3.52
CA LEU A 72 -2.30 3.24 4.95
C LEU A 72 -1.14 2.33 5.38
N ALA A 73 -0.74 1.38 4.53
CA ALA A 73 0.44 0.56 4.77
C ALA A 73 1.72 1.41 4.83
N LEU A 74 1.90 2.35 3.89
CA LEU A 74 3.02 3.30 3.91
C LEU A 74 2.95 4.23 5.14
N ALA A 75 1.76 4.70 5.52
CA ALA A 75 1.54 5.50 6.72
C ALA A 75 1.94 4.74 7.99
N LEU A 76 1.65 3.44 8.05
CA LEU A 76 2.07 2.58 9.16
C LEU A 76 3.58 2.38 9.21
N LEU A 77 4.25 2.18 8.06
CA LEU A 77 5.72 2.12 8.01
C LEU A 77 6.34 3.46 8.42
N SER A 78 5.78 4.57 7.92
CA SER A 78 6.15 5.94 8.30
C SER A 78 6.01 6.14 9.80
N HIS A 79 4.91 5.68 10.40
CA HIS A 79 4.67 5.74 11.84
C HIS A 79 5.66 4.89 12.66
N ILE A 80 6.02 3.69 12.19
CA ILE A 80 7.02 2.85 12.86
C ILE A 80 8.39 3.56 12.90
N LEU A 81 8.77 4.21 11.81
CA LEU A 81 10.03 4.97 11.70
C LEU A 81 9.98 6.29 12.49
N HIS A 82 8.87 7.01 12.35
CA HIS A 82 8.66 8.35 12.87
C HIS A 82 7.30 8.39 13.58
N PRO A 83 7.24 8.06 14.89
CA PRO A 83 5.97 7.92 15.60
C PRO A 83 5.11 9.18 15.54
N HIS A 84 3.94 9.06 14.91
CA HIS A 84 2.88 10.06 14.93
C HIS A 84 2.37 10.26 16.38
N PRO A 85 2.23 11.51 16.88
CA PRO A 85 1.95 11.78 18.29
C PRO A 85 0.58 11.26 18.78
N GLU A 86 -0.41 11.19 17.88
CA GLU A 86 -1.76 10.73 18.20
C GLU A 86 -1.98 9.23 17.97
N VAL A 87 -0.96 8.49 17.55
CA VAL A 87 -1.07 7.07 17.18
C VAL A 87 -0.27 6.24 18.18
N PRO A 88 -0.83 5.13 18.70
CA PRO A 88 -0.09 4.21 19.58
C PRO A 88 1.21 3.77 18.91
N LYS A 89 2.34 3.98 19.58
CA LYS A 89 3.66 3.64 19.03
C LYS A 89 3.78 2.12 18.83
N VAL A 90 4.18 1.72 17.64
CA VAL A 90 4.62 0.34 17.36
C VAL A 90 6.13 0.22 17.56
N SER A 91 6.58 -0.86 18.18
CA SER A 91 8.00 -1.21 18.27
C SER A 91 8.18 -2.66 17.89
N LEU A 92 9.04 -2.90 16.90
CA LEU A 92 9.28 -4.22 16.35
C LEU A 92 10.53 -4.85 16.98
N SER A 93 10.45 -6.12 17.33
CA SER A 93 11.61 -6.90 17.83
C SER A 93 12.50 -7.44 16.71
N ALA A 94 12.01 -7.42 15.47
CA ALA A 94 12.68 -7.79 14.23
C ALA A 94 11.94 -7.11 13.06
N PRO A 95 12.55 -7.00 11.86
CA PRO A 95 11.83 -6.53 10.68
C PRO A 95 10.59 -7.39 10.39
N LEU A 96 9.58 -6.79 9.78
CA LEU A 96 8.46 -7.52 9.16
C LEU A 96 8.98 -8.39 8.02
N ARG A 97 8.31 -9.52 7.76
CA ARG A 97 8.72 -10.45 6.68
C ARG A 97 8.74 -9.79 5.30
N GLY A 98 7.87 -8.81 5.09
CA GLY A 98 7.78 -8.11 3.83
C GLY A 98 6.58 -7.18 3.77
N VAL A 99 6.63 -6.25 2.82
CA VAL A 99 5.53 -5.35 2.50
C VAL A 99 5.16 -5.52 1.04
N PHE A 100 3.86 -5.63 0.75
CA PHE A 100 3.35 -5.61 -0.61
C PHE A 100 2.38 -4.45 -0.79
N LEU A 101 2.71 -3.53 -1.70
CA LEU A 101 1.87 -2.37 -2.02
C LEU A 101 1.25 -2.56 -3.39
N TYR A 102 -0.07 -2.48 -3.47
CA TYR A 102 -0.82 -2.76 -4.68
C TYR A 102 -1.44 -1.47 -5.23
N SER A 103 -0.87 -0.90 -6.30
CA SER A 103 -1.28 0.40 -6.84
C SER A 103 -1.47 1.45 -5.73
N PRO A 104 -0.48 1.68 -4.84
CA PRO A 104 -0.69 2.50 -3.65
C PRO A 104 -1.01 3.95 -4.02
N TRP A 105 -1.90 4.58 -3.27
CA TRP A 105 -2.21 6.00 -3.45
C TRP A 105 -1.18 6.87 -2.70
N VAL A 106 -0.13 7.29 -3.38
CA VAL A 106 1.08 7.85 -2.72
C VAL A 106 1.14 9.37 -2.68
N SER A 107 0.36 10.05 -3.52
CA SER A 107 0.24 11.50 -3.58
C SER A 107 -1.20 11.92 -3.85
N PHE A 108 -1.60 13.02 -3.22
CA PHE A 108 -2.91 13.65 -3.42
C PHE A 108 -2.91 14.67 -4.55
N SER A 109 -1.75 14.97 -5.13
CA SER A 109 -1.63 15.77 -6.36
C SER A 109 -2.23 15.01 -7.54
N THR A 110 -3.17 15.63 -8.25
CA THR A 110 -3.71 15.09 -9.51
C THR A 110 -2.98 15.64 -10.74
N LYS A 111 -1.72 16.06 -10.59
CA LYS A 111 -0.95 16.78 -11.62
C LYS A 111 0.12 15.95 -12.31
N HIS A 112 0.34 14.71 -11.89
CA HIS A 112 1.27 13.81 -12.58
C HIS A 112 0.81 13.58 -14.05
N PRO A 113 1.72 13.43 -15.02
CA PRO A 113 1.37 13.28 -16.43
C PRO A 113 0.39 12.14 -16.73
N SER A 114 0.49 11.04 -15.98
CA SER A 114 -0.44 9.90 -16.03
C SER A 114 -1.91 10.28 -15.86
N TYR A 115 -2.26 11.30 -15.06
CA TYR A 115 -3.64 11.77 -14.93
C TYR A 115 -4.22 12.29 -16.25
N THR A 116 -3.38 12.78 -17.16
CA THR A 116 -3.82 13.19 -18.50
C THR A 116 -3.71 12.03 -19.49
N HIS A 117 -2.59 11.29 -19.50
CA HIS A 117 -2.34 10.24 -20.49
C HIS A 117 -3.23 8.99 -20.31
N ASN A 118 -3.64 8.70 -19.09
CA ASN A 118 -4.41 7.51 -18.72
C ASN A 118 -5.86 7.84 -18.31
N ALA A 119 -6.30 9.09 -18.43
CA ALA A 119 -7.63 9.57 -18.01
C ALA A 119 -8.81 8.72 -18.54
N THR A 120 -8.66 8.10 -19.71
CA THR A 120 -9.72 7.30 -20.35
C THR A 120 -9.46 5.80 -20.30
N LYS A 121 -8.39 5.37 -19.62
CA LYS A 121 -7.98 3.97 -19.53
C LYS A 121 -8.13 3.41 -18.12
N ASP A 122 -8.15 4.28 -17.12
CA ASP A 122 -8.27 3.90 -15.72
C ASP A 122 -9.72 3.96 -15.23
N LEU A 123 -9.98 3.30 -14.10
CA LEU A 123 -11.24 3.31 -13.38
C LEU A 123 -11.38 4.49 -12.42
N LEU A 124 -10.28 5.20 -12.14
CA LEU A 124 -10.23 6.38 -11.29
C LEU A 124 -10.19 7.66 -12.13
N ASP A 125 -10.70 8.74 -11.55
CA ASP A 125 -10.61 10.09 -12.11
C ASP A 125 -10.19 11.12 -11.06
N ALA A 126 -9.59 12.22 -11.52
CA ALA A 126 -9.05 13.25 -10.64
C ALA A 126 -10.10 13.89 -9.72
N SER A 127 -11.32 14.10 -10.21
CA SER A 127 -12.35 14.80 -9.44
C SER A 127 -12.83 13.97 -8.25
N THR A 128 -12.97 12.66 -8.44
CA THR A 128 -13.28 11.71 -7.38
C THR A 128 -12.16 11.67 -6.33
N LEU A 129 -10.90 11.71 -6.76
CA LEU A 129 -9.76 11.67 -5.84
C LEU A 129 -9.63 12.95 -5.01
N ILE A 130 -9.82 14.13 -5.61
CA ILE A 130 -9.82 15.41 -4.88
C ILE A 130 -10.89 15.40 -3.78
N LYS A 131 -12.07 14.87 -4.09
CA LYS A 131 -13.16 14.70 -3.13
C LYS A 131 -12.78 13.76 -1.99
N TRP A 132 -12.25 12.58 -2.30
CA TRP A 132 -11.83 11.61 -1.26
C TRP A 132 -10.70 12.15 -0.39
N THR A 133 -9.72 12.84 -0.95
CA THR A 133 -8.67 13.53 -0.17
C THR A 133 -9.29 14.54 0.80
N SER A 134 -10.26 15.32 0.34
CA SER A 134 -10.91 16.34 1.17
C SER A 134 -11.66 15.73 2.35
N MET A 135 -12.35 14.61 2.14
CA MET A 135 -13.00 13.87 3.23
C MET A 135 -11.99 13.24 4.18
N PHE A 136 -10.93 12.63 3.64
CA PHE A 136 -9.89 11.98 4.41
C PHE A 136 -9.13 12.95 5.32
N LEU A 137 -8.87 14.16 4.83
CA LEU A 137 -8.24 15.25 5.59
C LEU A 137 -9.25 16.07 6.42
N GLY A 138 -10.55 15.75 6.38
CA GLY A 138 -11.58 16.43 7.14
C GLY A 138 -11.88 17.87 6.71
N THR A 139 -11.50 18.27 5.49
CA THR A 139 -11.82 19.61 4.97
C THR A 139 -13.25 19.73 4.48
N ILE A 140 -13.90 18.60 4.21
CA ILE A 140 -15.34 18.50 3.92
C ILE A 140 -15.93 17.31 4.68
N THR A 141 -17.23 17.35 4.94
CA THR A 141 -17.94 16.27 5.65
C THR A 141 -19.02 15.60 4.81
N SER A 142 -19.27 16.10 3.60
CA SER A 142 -20.33 15.62 2.73
C SER A 142 -19.94 15.64 1.26
N ASP A 143 -20.68 14.87 0.48
CA ASP A 143 -20.45 14.65 -0.93
C ASP A 143 -20.63 15.90 -1.81
N ASP A 144 -21.39 16.89 -1.33
CA ASP A 144 -21.83 18.08 -2.07
C ASP A 144 -20.84 19.26 -1.98
N GLU A 145 -19.77 19.12 -1.18
CA GLU A 145 -18.82 20.20 -0.86
C GLU A 145 -17.46 20.04 -1.54
N ALA A 146 -17.30 19.08 -2.45
CA ALA A 146 -16.00 18.71 -3.00
C ALA A 146 -15.30 19.90 -3.70
N PRO A 147 -14.07 20.26 -3.29
CA PRO A 147 -13.31 21.28 -3.98
C PRO A 147 -12.98 20.84 -5.40
N VAL A 148 -12.79 21.83 -6.29
CA VAL A 148 -12.44 21.59 -7.70
C VAL A 148 -10.93 21.48 -7.94
N ALA A 149 -10.13 21.52 -6.86
CA ALA A 149 -8.68 21.52 -6.92
C ALA A 149 -8.09 20.74 -5.73
N ASP A 150 -6.85 20.26 -5.89
CA ASP A 150 -6.08 19.57 -4.85
C ASP A 150 -6.13 20.31 -3.51
N VAL A 151 -6.31 19.55 -2.44
CA VAL A 151 -6.19 20.05 -1.07
C VAL A 151 -4.73 20.00 -0.67
N ALA A 152 -4.17 21.14 -0.27
CA ALA A 152 -2.80 21.19 0.23
C ALA A 152 -2.71 20.43 1.57
N ASN A 153 -1.72 19.55 1.66
CA ASN A 153 -1.37 18.79 2.85
C ASN A 153 0.16 18.89 3.04
N ASN A 154 0.61 18.93 4.30
CA ASN A 154 2.04 18.85 4.66
C ASN A 154 2.31 17.67 5.61
N ASP A 155 1.37 16.75 5.74
CA ASP A 155 1.47 15.56 6.56
C ASP A 155 2.05 14.40 5.75
N THR A 156 3.32 14.08 6.01
CA THR A 156 4.06 12.98 5.39
C THR A 156 3.50 11.60 5.75
N HIS A 157 2.78 11.45 6.88
CA HIS A 157 2.11 10.19 7.21
C HIS A 157 0.87 9.99 6.34
N ALA A 158 0.15 11.05 6.00
CA ALA A 158 -1.02 10.98 5.12
C ALA A 158 -0.63 10.91 3.63
N GLU A 159 0.42 11.62 3.22
CA GLU A 159 0.88 11.69 1.83
C GLU A 159 2.36 11.28 1.71
N PRO A 160 2.64 9.98 1.48
CA PRO A 160 4.00 9.43 1.51
C PRO A 160 4.99 10.11 0.57
N LEU A 161 4.54 10.64 -0.57
CA LEU A 161 5.42 11.28 -1.55
C LEU A 161 5.89 12.69 -1.14
N LEU A 162 5.30 13.29 -0.08
CA LEU A 162 5.84 14.52 0.53
C LEU A 162 7.12 14.27 1.33
N ALA A 163 7.43 13.01 1.64
CA ALA A 163 8.62 12.64 2.38
C ALA A 163 9.90 12.93 1.59
N GLU A 164 10.88 13.54 2.25
CA GLU A 164 12.26 13.54 1.75
C GLU A 164 12.81 12.10 1.72
N PRO A 165 13.73 11.75 0.81
CA PRO A 165 14.30 10.39 0.75
C PRO A 165 14.87 9.88 2.09
N SER A 166 15.49 10.77 2.89
CA SER A 166 16.02 10.40 4.20
C SER A 166 14.97 9.86 5.18
N TRP A 167 13.69 10.20 4.99
CA TRP A 167 12.58 9.68 5.79
C TRP A 167 12.51 8.15 5.77
N TRP A 168 12.86 7.54 4.64
CA TRP A 168 12.72 6.11 4.37
C TRP A 168 14.00 5.31 4.53
N GLN A 169 15.13 5.96 4.87
CA GLN A 169 16.44 5.29 4.93
C GLN A 169 16.48 4.13 5.94
N MET A 170 15.69 4.20 7.01
CA MET A 170 15.67 3.17 8.06
C MET A 170 14.68 2.03 7.76
N LEU A 171 14.04 2.00 6.58
CA LEU A 171 13.14 0.90 6.18
C LEU A 171 13.76 -0.51 6.27
N PRO A 172 15.06 -0.74 6.00
CA PRO A 172 15.68 -2.05 6.18
C PRO A 172 15.63 -2.58 7.63
N GLU A 173 15.41 -1.71 8.63
CA GLU A 173 15.21 -2.13 10.03
C GLU A 173 13.74 -2.50 10.32
N VAL A 174 12.81 -2.10 9.46
CA VAL A 174 11.35 -2.25 9.65
C VAL A 174 10.77 -3.42 8.85
N THR A 175 11.30 -3.70 7.67
CA THR A 175 10.86 -4.81 6.82
C THR A 175 12.04 -5.42 6.09
N ASP A 176 12.02 -6.73 5.82
CA ASP A 176 13.09 -7.41 5.08
C ASP A 176 13.09 -7.06 3.59
N GLU A 177 11.92 -6.74 3.05
CA GLU A 177 11.73 -6.45 1.64
C GLU A 177 10.39 -5.80 1.33
N MET A 178 10.27 -5.30 0.10
CA MET A 178 9.09 -4.65 -0.42
C MET A 178 8.85 -5.00 -1.89
N LEU A 179 7.60 -5.30 -2.23
CA LEU A 179 7.11 -5.30 -3.61
C LEU A 179 6.11 -4.16 -3.79
N ILE A 180 6.28 -3.39 -4.86
CA ILE A 180 5.39 -2.30 -5.25
C ILE A 180 4.85 -2.65 -6.63
N PHE A 181 3.54 -2.77 -6.75
CA PHE A 181 2.86 -2.97 -8.02
C PHE A 181 2.16 -1.69 -8.47
N ALA A 182 2.18 -1.42 -9.78
CA ALA A 182 1.34 -0.42 -10.43
C ALA A 182 0.84 -0.95 -11.78
N GLY A 183 -0.39 -0.63 -12.16
CA GLY A 183 -0.90 -0.79 -13.51
C GLY A 183 -0.30 0.25 -14.46
N GLY A 184 0.15 -0.16 -15.64
CA GLY A 184 0.78 0.73 -16.62
C GLY A 184 -0.18 1.72 -17.28
N ASP A 185 -1.47 1.42 -17.27
CA ASP A 185 -2.55 2.29 -17.75
C ASP A 185 -3.33 2.96 -16.58
N GLU A 186 -2.81 2.91 -15.34
CA GLU A 186 -3.42 3.58 -14.19
C GLU A 186 -2.93 5.03 -14.02
N ILE A 187 -3.73 5.92 -13.42
CA ILE A 187 -3.41 7.34 -13.24
C ILE A 187 -2.40 7.57 -12.11
N PHE A 188 -2.24 6.62 -11.18
CA PHE A 188 -1.23 6.69 -10.13
C PHE A 188 0.17 6.29 -10.57
N VAL A 189 0.33 5.68 -11.76
CA VAL A 189 1.59 5.02 -12.17
C VAL A 189 2.82 5.92 -12.07
N ASP A 190 2.72 7.20 -12.43
CA ASP A 190 3.87 8.10 -12.38
C ASP A 190 4.25 8.47 -10.95
N GLY A 191 3.27 8.72 -10.07
CA GLY A 191 3.51 8.94 -8.64
C GLY A 191 4.08 7.69 -7.95
N ILE A 192 3.59 6.50 -8.31
CA ILE A 192 4.11 5.23 -7.77
C ILE A 192 5.53 4.97 -8.25
N ARG A 193 5.86 5.29 -9.51
CA ARG A 193 7.25 5.23 -10.01
C ARG A 193 8.17 6.15 -9.24
N GLU A 194 7.73 7.39 -9.03
CA GLU A 194 8.48 8.38 -8.25
C GLU A 194 8.73 7.87 -6.82
N LEU A 195 7.69 7.36 -6.14
CA LEU A 195 7.87 6.75 -4.81
C LEU A 195 8.80 5.54 -4.88
N GLY A 196 8.66 4.67 -5.88
CA GLY A 196 9.49 3.49 -6.06
C GLY A 196 10.97 3.86 -6.17
N ASP A 197 11.31 4.86 -6.97
CA ASP A 197 12.67 5.38 -7.12
C ASP A 197 13.19 5.96 -5.80
N VAL A 198 12.36 6.73 -5.08
CA VAL A 198 12.70 7.25 -3.74
C VAL A 198 12.98 6.11 -2.77
N LEU A 199 12.10 5.10 -2.69
CA LEU A 199 12.23 3.98 -1.76
C LEU A 199 13.45 3.12 -2.08
N GLN A 200 13.71 2.80 -3.36
CA GLN A 200 14.89 2.04 -3.76
C GLN A 200 16.19 2.78 -3.41
N LYS A 201 16.25 4.08 -3.69
CA LYS A 201 17.41 4.91 -3.34
C LYS A 201 17.60 4.97 -1.83
N SER A 202 16.55 5.27 -1.08
CA SER A 202 16.60 5.44 0.37
C SER A 202 16.97 4.13 1.07
N TRP A 203 16.42 3.00 0.60
CA TRP A 203 16.75 1.67 1.09
C TRP A 203 18.25 1.36 0.97
N LYS A 204 18.83 1.66 -0.20
CA LYS A 204 20.25 1.48 -0.47
C LYS A 204 21.13 2.40 0.39
N GLU A 205 20.75 3.67 0.53
CA GLU A 205 21.43 4.62 1.41
C GLU A 205 21.36 4.21 2.89
N GLY A 206 20.29 3.55 3.29
CA GLY A 206 20.09 2.90 4.59
C GLY A 206 20.91 1.62 4.82
N GLY A 207 21.73 1.21 3.85
CA GLY A 207 22.53 -0.03 3.94
C GLY A 207 21.79 -1.30 3.56
N GLY A 208 20.55 -1.20 3.08
CA GLY A 208 19.77 -2.32 2.58
C GLY A 208 20.21 -2.75 1.17
N GLU A 209 20.00 -4.03 0.84
CA GLU A 209 20.31 -4.54 -0.50
C GLU A 209 19.26 -4.08 -1.53
N GLU A 210 19.69 -3.46 -2.63
CA GLU A 210 18.82 -2.84 -3.64
C GLU A 210 17.74 -3.80 -4.21
N GLN A 211 18.06 -5.08 -4.38
CA GLN A 211 17.12 -6.10 -4.88
C GLN A 211 15.93 -6.40 -3.94
N ARG A 212 15.97 -5.90 -2.71
CA ARG A 212 14.91 -6.11 -1.70
C ARG A 212 13.73 -5.16 -1.88
N VAL A 213 13.86 -4.09 -2.67
CA VAL A 213 12.74 -3.23 -3.08
C VAL A 213 12.50 -3.38 -4.57
N LYS A 214 11.39 -4.02 -4.93
CA LYS A 214 11.05 -4.32 -6.33
C LYS A 214 9.83 -3.54 -6.76
N MET A 215 9.91 -2.93 -7.94
CA MET A 215 8.76 -2.34 -8.61
C MET A 215 8.35 -3.22 -9.80
N LEU A 216 7.06 -3.51 -9.88
CA LEU A 216 6.42 -4.26 -10.96
C LEU A 216 5.37 -3.37 -11.60
N VAL A 217 5.50 -3.13 -12.91
CA VAL A 217 4.51 -2.36 -13.67
C VAL A 217 3.77 -3.27 -14.65
N GLY A 218 2.49 -3.50 -14.40
CA GLY A 218 1.64 -4.35 -15.23
C GLY A 218 1.36 -3.72 -16.58
N ARG A 219 1.64 -4.42 -17.68
CA ARG A 219 1.46 -3.84 -19.01
C ARG A 219 -0.02 -3.69 -19.35
N ARG A 220 -0.46 -2.46 -19.61
CA ARG A 220 -1.85 -2.12 -19.97
C ARG A 220 -2.88 -2.53 -18.92
N GLU A 221 -2.45 -2.57 -17.66
CA GLU A 221 -3.33 -2.82 -16.52
C GLU A 221 -3.78 -1.47 -15.95
N ALA A 222 -5.08 -1.35 -15.66
CA ALA A 222 -5.64 -0.21 -14.94
C ALA A 222 -5.34 -0.31 -13.44
N HIS A 223 -5.84 0.66 -12.66
CA HIS A 223 -5.71 0.64 -11.21
C HIS A 223 -6.18 -0.69 -10.63
N ILE A 224 -5.42 -1.26 -9.71
CA ILE A 224 -5.67 -2.56 -9.09
C ILE A 224 -5.99 -3.70 -10.09
N GLY A 225 -5.40 -3.66 -11.28
CA GLY A 225 -5.75 -4.50 -12.44
C GLY A 225 -6.03 -5.97 -12.14
N PRO A 226 -5.08 -6.73 -11.56
CA PRO A 226 -5.34 -8.15 -11.29
C PRO A 226 -6.39 -8.44 -10.19
N ILE A 227 -6.70 -7.48 -9.30
CA ILE A 227 -7.89 -7.56 -8.43
C ILE A 227 -9.16 -7.41 -9.27
N MET A 228 -9.17 -6.42 -10.17
CA MET A 228 -10.30 -6.16 -11.06
C MET A 228 -10.59 -7.32 -12.00
N ASP A 229 -9.55 -7.94 -12.57
CA ASP A 229 -9.67 -9.14 -13.40
C ASP A 229 -10.51 -10.21 -12.71
N VAL A 230 -10.21 -10.50 -11.43
CA VAL A 230 -10.99 -11.48 -10.65
C VAL A 230 -12.42 -10.98 -10.41
N MET A 231 -12.59 -9.70 -10.07
CA MET A 231 -13.91 -9.13 -9.78
C MET A 231 -14.86 -9.16 -10.99
N ILE A 232 -14.34 -8.98 -12.21
CA ILE A 232 -15.13 -9.05 -13.44
C ILE A 232 -15.20 -10.47 -14.03
N GLY A 233 -14.66 -11.47 -13.33
CA GLY A 233 -14.79 -12.88 -13.68
C GLY A 233 -13.72 -13.41 -14.65
N ILE A 234 -12.64 -12.68 -14.89
CA ILE A 234 -11.48 -13.19 -15.64
C ILE A 234 -10.79 -14.27 -14.81
N LYS A 235 -10.72 -15.47 -15.39
CA LYS A 235 -10.14 -16.65 -14.73
C LYS A 235 -8.64 -16.77 -14.96
N GLU A 236 -8.15 -16.33 -16.10
CA GLU A 236 -6.73 -16.35 -16.44
C GLU A 236 -5.99 -15.33 -15.58
N LYS A 237 -4.81 -15.70 -15.08
CA LYS A 237 -3.97 -14.79 -14.32
C LYS A 237 -3.18 -13.93 -15.30
N SER A 238 -3.15 -12.62 -15.07
CA SER A 238 -2.22 -11.75 -15.79
C SER A 238 -0.77 -12.11 -15.44
N GLU A 239 0.18 -11.65 -16.27
CA GLU A 239 1.61 -11.80 -15.98
C GLU A 239 1.97 -11.16 -14.63
N SER A 240 1.33 -10.02 -14.30
CA SER A 240 1.49 -9.33 -13.03
C SER A 240 1.02 -10.18 -11.85
N GLN A 241 -0.17 -10.80 -11.94
CA GLN A 241 -0.67 -11.69 -10.90
C GLN A 241 0.26 -12.88 -10.66
N ILE A 242 0.78 -13.48 -11.74
CA ILE A 242 1.74 -14.58 -11.64
C ILE A 242 3.02 -14.13 -10.92
N ALA A 243 3.53 -12.93 -11.25
CA ALA A 243 4.72 -12.37 -10.63
C ALA A 243 4.50 -12.03 -9.14
N ILE A 244 3.36 -11.44 -8.79
CA ILE A 244 2.96 -11.12 -7.42
C ILE A 244 2.88 -12.39 -6.58
N GLU A 245 2.19 -13.43 -7.08
CA GLU A 245 2.10 -14.71 -6.40
C GLU A 245 3.47 -15.38 -6.26
N GLY A 246 4.29 -15.35 -7.31
CA GLY A 246 5.66 -15.87 -7.25
C GLY A 246 6.50 -15.18 -6.18
N TRP A 247 6.37 -13.85 -6.05
CA TRP A 247 7.00 -13.09 -4.98
C TRP A 247 6.47 -13.58 -3.63
N LEU A 248 5.17 -13.54 -3.37
CA LEU A 248 4.56 -13.98 -2.09
C LEU A 248 4.97 -15.41 -1.72
N MET A 249 4.90 -16.35 -2.67
CA MET A 249 5.20 -17.76 -2.47
C MET A 249 6.64 -18.01 -2.03
N SER A 250 7.59 -17.25 -2.57
CA SER A 250 9.01 -17.40 -2.23
C SER A 250 9.36 -16.99 -0.80
N ARG A 251 8.41 -16.45 -0.03
CA ARG A 251 8.57 -16.06 1.39
C ARG A 251 7.86 -17.03 2.34
N LEU A 252 7.26 -18.09 1.80
CA LEU A 252 6.53 -19.14 2.53
C LEU A 252 7.28 -20.49 2.59
N VAL A 253 8.58 -20.47 2.28
CA VAL A 253 9.49 -21.63 2.17
C VAL A 253 10.48 -21.70 3.33
#